data_AF-A0A8J1U4E7-F1
#
_entry.id   AF-A0A8J1U4E7-F1
#
_cell.length_a   1.000
_cell.length_b   1.000
_cell.length_c   1.000
_cell.angle_alpha   90.00
_cell.angle_beta   90.00
_cell.angle_gamma   90.00
#
_symmetry.space_group_name_H-M   'P 1'
#
loop_
_entity.id
_entity.type
_entity.pdbx_description
1 polymer ?
#
loop_
_entity_poly.entity_id
_entity_poly.type
_entity_poly.pdbx_seq_one_letter_code
_entity_poly.pdbx_strand_id
1 'polypeptide(L)'
;MPGNRNRSGKAPKDGQTHGEDSNTDINLVDESSPIIQAFKQYQNELDTKHDKHERLVKLSRDVTLESKRVIFLLQRIAGGTDENKNNVLKEADTKLQAIQDDHFRKIALELDGEDPYQFLKAYTAGMQEYIEAVTFFQYHKDQSLTNHLTIQRQLQFTQNCPTDETSNSTLPNVENPKLPKLDIQDQPVKPLDSASCESSYHDSQISAIKTIEVLVTPLDYILGVADLTGEIMRLAINSVKTGNANFLFQLCDFMREIHNAFISFGNIHREIRRKLNVLQQSLKKVETACYTLQIRGSEIPKHMLADVLSGKTMDGPVYRDFDQDEPQDQ
;
A
#
# COMPACT_ATOMS: atom_id res chain seq x y z
N MET A 1 -11.37 37.13 -39.66
CA MET A 1 -10.38 37.15 -40.76
C MET A 1 -9.68 35.78 -40.83
N PRO A 2 -10.06 34.89 -41.77
CA PRO A 2 -9.19 33.82 -42.22
C PRO A 2 -8.82 34.04 -43.69
N GLY A 3 -7.50 34.07 -43.97
CA GLY A 3 -6.94 34.33 -45.28
C GLY A 3 -6.94 33.10 -46.18
N ASN A 4 -7.71 33.21 -47.26
CA ASN A 4 -7.82 32.29 -48.37
C ASN A 4 -6.56 32.33 -49.27
N ARG A 5 -6.03 31.18 -49.71
CA ARG A 5 -5.14 31.11 -50.88
C ARG A 5 -5.46 29.88 -51.73
N ASN A 6 -6.29 30.13 -52.75
CA ASN A 6 -6.34 29.34 -53.98
C ASN A 6 -5.04 29.53 -54.78
N ARG A 7 -4.54 28.47 -55.42
CA ARG A 7 -3.96 28.57 -56.76
C ARG A 7 -4.09 27.24 -57.51
N SER A 8 -4.83 27.32 -58.62
CA SER A 8 -5.06 26.31 -59.64
C SER A 8 -3.95 26.33 -60.70
N GLY A 9 -3.70 25.17 -61.32
CA GLY A 9 -2.89 25.02 -62.53
C GLY A 9 -2.96 23.59 -63.12
N LYS A 10 -3.73 23.41 -64.20
CA LYS A 10 -3.73 22.27 -65.17
C LYS A 10 -2.45 22.37 -66.04
N ALA A 11 -1.86 21.39 -66.75
CA ALA A 11 -2.03 19.98 -67.15
C ALA A 11 -0.74 19.61 -67.97
N PRO A 12 -0.67 18.57 -68.85
CA PRO A 12 -0.81 17.10 -68.73
C PRO A 12 0.50 16.36 -69.15
N LYS A 13 0.56 15.01 -69.06
CA LYS A 13 1.18 14.14 -70.10
C LYS A 13 0.98 12.64 -69.83
N ASP A 14 0.51 11.95 -70.87
CA ASP A 14 0.45 10.50 -71.02
C ASP A 14 1.84 9.85 -70.97
N GLY A 15 1.89 8.64 -70.40
CA GLY A 15 3.05 7.77 -70.40
C GLY A 15 2.69 6.41 -69.79
N GLN A 16 2.17 5.51 -70.63
CA GLN A 16 2.16 4.07 -70.36
C GLN A 16 3.59 3.56 -70.22
N THR A 17 3.91 2.82 -69.16
CA THR A 17 4.80 1.65 -69.25
C THR A 17 4.75 0.80 -67.98
N HIS A 18 4.55 -0.50 -68.23
CA HIS A 18 5.01 -1.67 -67.49
C HIS A 18 4.55 -1.88 -66.04
N GLY A 19 3.61 -2.83 -65.91
CA GLY A 19 3.53 -3.66 -64.72
C GLY A 19 4.83 -4.44 -64.55
N GLU A 20 5.44 -4.27 -63.40
CA GLU A 20 6.22 -5.30 -62.74
C GLU A 20 5.54 -5.53 -61.40
N ASP A 21 4.90 -6.70 -61.28
CA ASP A 21 4.43 -7.24 -60.03
C ASP A 21 5.62 -7.39 -59.07
N SER A 22 5.94 -6.35 -58.30
CA SER A 22 6.82 -6.46 -57.13
C SER A 22 6.01 -6.93 -55.91
N ASN A 23 5.21 -7.97 -56.10
CA ASN A 23 4.45 -8.63 -55.03
C ASN A 23 5.09 -9.98 -54.66
N THR A 24 6.42 -10.04 -54.76
CA THR A 24 7.23 -11.17 -54.34
C THR A 24 7.94 -10.82 -53.03
N ASP A 25 7.57 -11.58 -52.00
CA ASP A 25 8.34 -11.86 -50.79
C ASP A 25 8.28 -10.86 -49.61
N ILE A 26 7.08 -10.40 -49.22
CA ILE A 26 6.91 -9.67 -47.95
C ILE A 26 6.66 -10.62 -46.75
N ASN A 27 6.51 -11.94 -46.94
CA ASN A 27 6.15 -12.86 -45.84
C ASN A 27 6.89 -14.20 -45.88
N LEU A 28 8.21 -14.17 -45.84
CA LEU A 28 9.02 -15.33 -45.46
C LEU A 28 9.80 -14.98 -44.19
N VAL A 29 9.05 -14.70 -43.12
CA VAL A 29 9.60 -14.65 -41.78
C VAL A 29 9.95 -16.08 -41.41
N ASP A 30 11.24 -16.43 -41.49
CA ASP A 30 11.72 -17.75 -41.12
C ASP A 30 11.57 -17.98 -39.61
N GLU A 31 10.49 -18.65 -39.23
CA GLU A 31 10.14 -18.98 -37.85
C GLU A 31 11.19 -19.86 -37.14
N SER A 32 12.11 -20.46 -37.89
CA SER A 32 13.24 -21.22 -37.36
C SER A 32 14.49 -20.38 -37.11
N SER A 33 14.49 -19.11 -37.51
CA SER A 33 15.59 -18.18 -37.27
C SER A 33 15.89 -18.07 -35.77
N PRO A 34 17.16 -18.18 -35.34
CA PRO A 34 17.56 -18.06 -33.94
C PRO A 34 17.09 -16.74 -33.29
N ILE A 35 17.02 -15.66 -34.08
CA ILE A 35 16.53 -14.36 -33.62
C ILE A 35 15.03 -14.45 -33.31
N ILE A 36 14.23 -15.02 -34.22
CA ILE A 36 12.78 -15.12 -34.03
C ILE A 36 12.43 -16.04 -32.86
N GLN A 37 13.16 -17.15 -32.72
CA GLN A 37 13.03 -18.02 -31.56
C GLN A 37 13.38 -17.30 -30.24
N ALA A 38 14.43 -16.48 -30.22
CA ALA A 38 14.76 -15.67 -29.05
C ALA A 38 13.67 -14.64 -28.73
N PHE A 39 13.14 -13.92 -29.73
CA PHE A 39 12.05 -12.96 -29.54
C PHE A 39 10.74 -13.63 -29.08
N LYS A 40 10.46 -14.86 -29.51
CA LYS A 40 9.34 -15.65 -28.96
C LYS A 40 9.53 -15.99 -27.48
N GLN A 41 10.76 -16.30 -27.06
CA GLN A 41 11.07 -16.54 -25.66
C GLN A 41 10.88 -15.26 -24.83
N TYR A 42 11.40 -14.11 -25.31
CA TYR A 42 11.19 -12.83 -24.65
C TYR A 42 9.71 -12.43 -24.58
N GLN A 43 8.96 -12.68 -25.65
CA GLN A 43 7.53 -12.45 -25.67
C GLN A 43 6.83 -13.26 -24.57
N ASN A 44 7.09 -14.57 -24.49
CA ASN A 44 6.49 -15.42 -23.48
C ASN A 44 6.83 -14.98 -22.05
N GLU A 45 8.07 -14.54 -21.81
CA GLU A 45 8.49 -14.01 -20.50
C GLU A 45 7.75 -12.71 -20.15
N LEU A 46 7.67 -11.77 -21.11
CA LEU A 46 6.96 -10.50 -20.93
C LEU A 46 5.46 -10.72 -20.74
N ASP A 47 4.83 -11.59 -21.52
CA ASP A 47 3.40 -11.90 -21.42
C ASP A 47 3.10 -12.55 -20.07
N THR A 48 3.92 -13.51 -19.62
CA THR A 48 3.79 -14.13 -18.28
C THR A 48 3.89 -13.10 -17.17
N LYS A 49 4.84 -12.17 -17.28
CA LYS A 49 5.02 -11.07 -16.32
C LYS A 49 3.84 -10.10 -16.33
N HIS A 50 3.33 -9.74 -17.51
CA HIS A 50 2.17 -8.87 -17.66
C HIS A 50 0.90 -9.51 -17.09
N ASP A 51 0.67 -10.78 -17.36
CA ASP A 51 -0.46 -11.52 -16.81
C ASP A 51 -0.41 -11.57 -15.27
N LYS A 52 0.78 -11.81 -14.70
CA LYS A 52 1.01 -11.74 -13.25
C LYS A 52 0.73 -10.35 -12.70
N HIS A 53 1.24 -9.31 -13.34
CA HIS A 53 0.97 -7.92 -12.97
C HIS A 53 -0.54 -7.62 -12.92
N GLU A 54 -1.29 -8.03 -13.95
CA GLU A 54 -2.74 -7.83 -14.00
C GLU A 54 -3.50 -8.62 -12.92
N ARG A 55 -3.06 -9.84 -12.59
CA ARG A 55 -3.61 -10.59 -11.45
C ARG A 55 -3.38 -9.86 -10.13
N LEU A 56 -2.17 -9.35 -9.90
CA LEU A 56 -1.83 -8.57 -8.71
C LEU A 56 -2.64 -7.27 -8.61
N VAL A 57 -2.82 -6.55 -9.74
CA VAL A 57 -3.65 -5.33 -9.79
C VAL A 57 -5.10 -5.63 -9.40
N LYS A 58 -5.67 -6.76 -9.85
CA LYS A 58 -7.02 -7.18 -9.47
C LYS A 58 -7.11 -7.45 -7.97
N LEU A 59 -6.20 -8.25 -7.41
CA LEU A 59 -6.14 -8.53 -5.97
C LEU A 59 -5.97 -7.24 -5.16
N SER A 60 -5.14 -6.31 -5.60
CA SER A 60 -4.93 -5.02 -4.94
C SER A 60 -6.19 -4.15 -4.90
N ARG A 61 -7.00 -4.17 -5.97
CA ARG A 61 -8.30 -3.46 -6.01
C ARG A 61 -9.27 -4.04 -4.99
N ASP A 62 -9.29 -5.36 -4.83
CA ASP A 62 -10.14 -6.02 -3.83
C ASP A 62 -9.69 -5.65 -2.41
N VAL A 63 -8.38 -5.66 -2.12
CA VAL A 63 -7.81 -5.16 -0.85
C VAL A 63 -8.24 -3.71 -0.60
N THR A 64 -8.12 -2.85 -1.61
CA THR A 64 -8.52 -1.43 -1.49
C THR A 64 -9.99 -1.30 -1.13
N LEU A 65 -10.85 -2.06 -1.81
CA LEU A 65 -12.29 -2.02 -1.62
C LEU A 65 -12.70 -2.48 -0.22
N GLU A 66 -12.14 -3.61 0.25
CA GLU A 66 -12.43 -4.13 1.59
C GLU A 66 -11.85 -3.25 2.70
N SER A 67 -10.65 -2.70 2.50
CA SER A 67 -10.03 -1.76 3.46
C SER A 67 -10.89 -0.50 3.62
N LYS A 68 -11.44 0.05 2.53
CA LYS A 68 -12.43 1.15 2.58
C LYS A 68 -13.66 0.79 3.37
N ARG A 69 -14.18 -0.43 3.19
CA ARG A 69 -15.36 -0.91 3.94
C ARG A 69 -15.08 -0.96 5.45
N VAL A 70 -13.87 -1.36 5.85
CA VAL A 70 -13.42 -1.32 7.25
C VAL A 70 -13.34 0.12 7.75
N ILE A 71 -12.75 1.04 6.98
CA ILE A 71 -12.65 2.46 7.34
C ILE A 71 -14.05 3.07 7.55
N PHE A 72 -14.98 2.85 6.61
CA PHE A 72 -16.37 3.31 6.73
C PHE A 72 -17.11 2.68 7.91
N LEU A 73 -16.77 1.45 8.29
CA LEU A 73 -17.31 0.79 9.47
C LEU A 73 -16.80 1.48 10.76
N LEU A 74 -15.49 1.75 10.85
CA LEU A 74 -14.86 2.41 11.99
C LEU A 74 -15.37 3.85 12.19
N GLN A 75 -15.63 4.59 11.10
CA GLN A 75 -16.22 5.94 11.18
C GLN A 75 -17.58 5.99 11.90
N ARG A 76 -18.32 4.87 11.98
CA ARG A 76 -19.61 4.79 12.68
C ARG A 76 -19.49 4.79 14.20
N ILE A 77 -18.27 4.67 14.74
CA ILE A 77 -18.03 4.76 16.18
C ILE A 77 -18.35 6.17 16.70
N ALA A 78 -18.24 7.19 15.85
CA ALA A 78 -18.53 8.58 16.22
C ALA A 78 -19.94 8.74 16.82
N GLY A 79 -20.02 9.09 18.10
CA GLY A 79 -21.29 9.32 18.81
C GLY A 79 -22.06 8.07 19.25
N GLY A 80 -21.46 6.88 19.17
CA GLY A 80 -22.03 5.63 19.69
C GLY A 80 -21.71 5.36 21.17
N THR A 81 -22.34 4.32 21.73
CA THR A 81 -22.03 3.80 23.08
C THR A 81 -20.75 2.96 23.08
N ASP A 82 -20.18 2.68 24.26
CA ASP A 82 -19.02 1.78 24.39
C ASP A 82 -19.33 0.36 23.87
N GLU A 83 -20.57 -0.11 24.02
CA GLU A 83 -21.02 -1.38 23.47
C GLU A 83 -21.00 -1.36 21.93
N ASN A 84 -21.51 -0.28 21.31
CA ASN A 84 -21.42 -0.10 19.87
C ASN A 84 -19.96 -0.08 19.41
N LYS A 85 -19.08 0.65 20.10
CA LYS A 85 -17.65 0.68 19.80
C LYS A 85 -17.05 -0.73 19.81
N ASN A 86 -17.30 -1.51 20.85
CA ASN A 86 -16.77 -2.87 20.98
C ASN A 86 -17.29 -3.81 19.89
N ASN A 87 -18.56 -3.71 19.52
CA ASN A 87 -19.15 -4.53 18.46
C ASN A 87 -18.56 -4.17 17.08
N VAL A 88 -18.44 -2.88 16.78
CA VAL A 88 -17.81 -2.38 15.55
C VAL A 88 -16.34 -2.81 15.47
N LEU A 89 -15.60 -2.72 16.58
CA LEU A 89 -14.20 -3.17 16.62
C LEU A 89 -14.07 -4.68 16.38
N LYS A 90 -14.95 -5.51 16.98
CA LYS A 90 -14.95 -6.95 16.69
C LYS A 90 -15.24 -7.25 15.22
N GLU A 91 -16.21 -6.58 14.63
CA GLU A 91 -16.52 -6.74 13.21
C GLU A 91 -15.36 -6.29 12.31
N ALA A 92 -14.73 -5.16 12.63
CA ALA A 92 -13.58 -4.64 11.91
C ALA A 92 -12.36 -5.59 11.98
N ASP A 93 -12.08 -6.16 13.15
CA ASP A 93 -11.00 -7.13 13.36
C ASP A 93 -11.18 -8.37 12.47
N THR A 94 -12.38 -8.94 12.45
CA THR A 94 -12.72 -10.07 11.55
C THR A 94 -12.53 -9.71 10.07
N LYS A 95 -12.93 -8.50 9.67
CA LYS A 95 -12.76 -8.05 8.27
C LYS A 95 -11.29 -7.83 7.91
N LEU A 96 -10.48 -7.29 8.81
CA LEU A 96 -9.04 -7.12 8.61
C LEU A 96 -8.33 -8.48 8.48
N GLN A 97 -8.69 -9.45 9.32
CA GLN A 97 -8.19 -10.83 9.21
C GLN A 97 -8.57 -11.46 7.87
N ALA A 98 -9.82 -11.27 7.41
CA ALA A 98 -10.23 -11.75 6.08
C ALA A 98 -9.43 -11.08 4.95
N ILE A 99 -9.08 -9.80 5.04
CA ILE A 99 -8.21 -9.15 4.05
C ILE A 99 -6.81 -9.81 4.04
N GLN A 100 -6.24 -10.10 5.20
CA GLN A 100 -4.96 -10.80 5.34
C GLN A 100 -5.03 -12.21 4.71
N ASP A 101 -6.00 -13.02 5.14
CA ASP A 101 -6.10 -14.44 4.80
C ASP A 101 -6.60 -14.69 3.36
N ASP A 102 -7.50 -13.86 2.84
CA ASP A 102 -8.12 -14.09 1.54
C ASP A 102 -7.44 -13.34 0.39
N HIS A 103 -6.83 -12.18 0.66
CA HIS A 103 -6.29 -11.31 -0.39
C HIS A 103 -4.78 -11.20 -0.32
N PHE A 104 -4.21 -10.82 0.83
CA PHE A 104 -2.75 -10.72 0.96
C PHE A 104 -2.08 -12.08 0.87
N ARG A 105 -2.68 -13.15 1.39
CA ARG A 105 -2.18 -14.52 1.16
C ARG A 105 -2.11 -14.85 -0.34
N LYS A 106 -3.12 -14.48 -1.13
CA LYS A 106 -3.11 -14.70 -2.60
C LYS A 106 -2.03 -13.85 -3.29
N ILE A 107 -1.84 -12.61 -2.84
CA ILE A 107 -0.75 -11.76 -3.32
C ILE A 107 0.61 -12.40 -2.99
N ALA A 108 0.79 -12.89 -1.76
CA ALA A 108 2.03 -13.57 -1.35
C ALA A 108 2.31 -14.83 -2.18
N LEU A 109 1.27 -15.61 -2.49
CA LEU A 109 1.39 -16.79 -3.36
C LEU A 109 1.79 -16.42 -4.79
N GLU A 110 1.24 -15.33 -5.33
CA GLU A 110 1.54 -14.85 -6.69
C GLU A 110 2.95 -14.25 -6.80
N LEU A 111 3.51 -13.76 -5.69
CA LEU A 111 4.86 -13.19 -5.58
C LEU A 111 5.91 -14.21 -5.14
N ASP A 112 5.53 -15.46 -4.86
CA ASP A 112 6.47 -16.46 -4.39
C ASP A 112 7.54 -16.76 -5.46
N GLY A 113 8.81 -16.62 -5.08
CA GLY A 113 9.96 -16.76 -5.99
C GLY A 113 10.24 -15.56 -6.90
N GLU A 114 9.48 -14.46 -6.79
CA GLU A 114 9.69 -13.23 -7.55
C GLU A 114 10.52 -12.20 -6.78
N ASP A 115 11.11 -11.23 -7.48
CA ASP A 115 11.71 -10.05 -6.85
C ASP A 115 10.58 -9.18 -6.21
N PRO A 116 10.62 -8.93 -4.88
CA PRO A 116 9.57 -8.19 -4.19
C PRO A 116 9.34 -6.77 -4.73
N TYR A 117 10.38 -6.13 -5.29
CA TYR A 117 10.34 -4.76 -5.77
C TYR A 117 9.79 -4.64 -7.20
N GLN A 118 9.87 -5.72 -8.00
CA GLN A 118 9.49 -5.70 -9.41
C GLN A 118 7.99 -5.41 -9.61
N PHE A 119 7.15 -5.91 -8.70
CA PHE A 119 5.69 -5.81 -8.79
C PHE A 119 5.06 -4.83 -7.79
N LEU A 120 5.86 -4.05 -7.04
CA LEU A 120 5.36 -3.10 -6.03
C LEU A 120 4.22 -2.22 -6.52
N LYS A 121 4.37 -1.66 -7.73
CA LYS A 121 3.37 -0.76 -8.33
C LYS A 121 2.02 -1.43 -8.56
N ALA A 122 1.98 -2.76 -8.68
CA ALA A 122 0.74 -3.51 -8.87
C ALA A 122 -0.14 -3.50 -7.61
N TYR A 123 0.47 -3.46 -6.41
CA TYR A 123 -0.25 -3.62 -5.15
C TYR A 123 -0.10 -2.48 -4.14
N THR A 124 0.77 -1.50 -4.39
CA THR A 124 1.02 -0.32 -3.53
C THR A 124 -0.25 0.41 -3.09
N ALA A 125 -1.24 0.57 -3.99
CA ALA A 125 -2.50 1.25 -3.67
C ALA A 125 -3.31 0.49 -2.60
N GLY A 126 -3.52 -0.82 -2.80
CA GLY A 126 -4.18 -1.66 -1.81
C GLY A 126 -3.40 -1.77 -0.50
N MET A 127 -2.06 -1.79 -0.56
CA MET A 127 -1.21 -1.79 0.63
C MET A 127 -1.40 -0.51 1.47
N GLN A 128 -1.36 0.66 0.84
CA GLN A 128 -1.56 1.95 1.52
C GLN A 128 -2.93 2.04 2.18
N GLU A 129 -3.99 1.63 1.48
CA GLU A 129 -5.36 1.62 2.01
C GLU A 129 -5.53 0.63 3.18
N TYR A 130 -4.90 -0.54 3.09
CA TYR A 130 -4.88 -1.51 4.19
C TYR A 130 -4.16 -0.96 5.42
N ILE A 131 -3.02 -0.28 5.24
CA ILE A 131 -2.30 0.37 6.33
C ILE A 131 -3.15 1.47 6.97
N GLU A 132 -3.84 2.28 6.17
CA GLU A 132 -4.82 3.27 6.67
C GLU A 132 -5.90 2.58 7.52
N ALA A 133 -6.49 1.48 7.05
CA ALA A 133 -7.51 0.74 7.78
C ALA A 133 -6.99 0.14 9.11
N VAL A 134 -5.82 -0.52 9.10
CA VAL A 134 -5.24 -1.16 10.30
C VAL A 134 -4.81 -0.12 11.33
N THR A 135 -4.18 0.96 10.88
CA THR A 135 -3.76 2.04 11.79
C THR A 135 -4.97 2.78 12.37
N PHE A 136 -6.05 2.94 11.60
CA PHE A 136 -7.30 3.53 12.11
C PHE A 136 -8.00 2.62 13.12
N PHE A 137 -8.03 1.31 12.86
CA PHE A 137 -8.50 0.30 13.81
C PHE A 137 -7.71 0.35 15.12
N GLN A 138 -6.37 0.40 15.04
CA GLN A 138 -5.50 0.48 16.21
C GLN A 138 -5.77 1.76 17.03
N TYR A 139 -5.92 2.89 16.36
CA TYR A 139 -6.25 4.15 17.02
C TYR A 139 -7.58 4.05 17.80
N HIS A 140 -8.62 3.45 17.21
CA HIS A 140 -9.87 3.24 17.93
C HIS A 140 -9.74 2.28 19.12
N LYS A 141 -8.84 1.29 19.03
CA LYS A 141 -8.60 0.29 20.08
C LYS A 141 -7.93 0.89 21.31
N ASP A 142 -6.81 1.59 21.13
CA ASP A 142 -5.99 2.06 22.26
C ASP A 142 -5.33 3.44 22.06
N GLN A 143 -5.75 4.22 21.08
CA GLN A 143 -5.23 5.56 20.80
C GLN A 143 -3.75 5.59 20.43
N SER A 144 -3.21 4.47 19.93
CA SER A 144 -1.83 4.35 19.47
C SER A 144 -1.73 4.13 17.96
N LEU A 145 -0.52 4.33 17.43
CA LEU A 145 -0.17 4.03 16.04
C LEU A 145 0.59 2.70 15.99
N THR A 146 0.10 1.73 15.20
CA THR A 146 0.85 0.49 14.97
C THR A 146 2.05 0.76 14.07
N ASN A 147 3.19 0.14 14.36
CA ASN A 147 4.42 0.36 13.58
C ASN A 147 4.53 -0.55 12.34
N HIS A 148 5.41 -0.16 11.42
CA HIS A 148 5.68 -0.87 10.15
C HIS A 148 6.01 -2.36 10.34
N LEU A 149 6.86 -2.71 11.31
CA LEU A 149 7.29 -4.10 11.54
C LEU A 149 6.14 -4.98 12.05
N THR A 150 5.23 -4.42 12.84
CA THR A 150 4.02 -5.13 13.28
C THR A 150 3.15 -5.49 12.07
N ILE A 151 2.95 -4.55 11.14
CA ILE A 151 2.17 -4.81 9.92
C ILE A 151 2.90 -5.82 9.02
N GLN A 152 4.23 -5.69 8.84
CA GLN A 152 5.00 -6.66 8.05
C GLN A 152 4.81 -8.09 8.56
N ARG A 153 4.87 -8.31 9.87
CA ARG A 153 4.68 -9.65 10.47
C ARG A 153 3.27 -10.20 10.26
N GLN A 154 2.26 -9.35 10.20
CA GLN A 154 0.88 -9.80 9.92
C GLN A 154 0.69 -10.30 8.49
N LEU A 155 1.59 -9.94 7.57
CA LEU A 155 1.55 -10.33 6.17
C LEU A 155 2.58 -11.41 5.82
N GLN A 156 2.96 -12.22 6.83
CA GLN A 156 3.76 -13.44 6.68
C GLN A 156 2.87 -14.66 6.84
N PHE A 157 2.93 -15.56 5.87
CA PHE A 157 2.05 -16.72 5.79
C PHE A 157 2.85 -18.01 5.65
N THR A 158 2.38 -19.07 6.31
CA THR A 158 2.92 -20.41 6.11
C THR A 158 2.25 -21.09 4.92
N GLN A 159 3.04 -21.83 4.16
CA GLN A 159 2.64 -22.64 3.02
C GLN A 159 3.21 -24.06 3.17
N ASN A 160 2.34 -25.06 3.02
CA ASN A 160 2.76 -26.45 2.95
C ASN A 160 3.30 -26.73 1.56
N CYS A 161 4.55 -27.19 1.46
CA CYS A 161 5.10 -27.65 0.20
C CYS A 161 4.50 -29.04 -0.12
N PRO A 162 3.90 -29.26 -1.29
CA PRO A 162 3.60 -30.61 -1.75
C PRO A 162 4.91 -31.41 -1.81
N THR A 163 4.95 -32.59 -1.20
CA THR A 163 6.03 -33.56 -1.43
C THR A 163 5.89 -34.08 -2.85
N ASP A 164 6.86 -33.81 -3.71
CA ASP A 164 6.93 -34.37 -5.06
C ASP A 164 7.08 -35.90 -5.00
N GLU A 165 5.97 -36.63 -5.03
CA GLU A 165 5.97 -38.04 -5.43
C GLU A 165 5.98 -38.14 -6.96
N THR A 166 7.08 -37.78 -7.62
CA THR A 166 7.56 -38.41 -8.88
C THR A 166 8.83 -37.75 -9.41
N SER A 167 9.98 -38.28 -9.02
CA SER A 167 11.15 -38.39 -9.92
C SER A 167 12.18 -39.34 -9.31
N ASN A 168 11.99 -40.64 -9.55
CA ASN A 168 13.11 -41.58 -9.53
C ASN A 168 14.07 -41.20 -10.67
N SER A 169 15.04 -40.35 -10.36
CA SER A 169 16.24 -40.19 -11.18
C SER A 169 17.41 -40.75 -10.40
N THR A 170 17.90 -41.88 -10.89
CA THR A 170 19.09 -42.58 -10.41
C THR A 170 20.30 -41.65 -10.50
N LEU A 171 20.88 -41.26 -9.36
CA LEU A 171 22.19 -40.62 -9.34
C LEU A 171 23.29 -41.70 -9.28
N PRO A 172 24.27 -41.70 -10.20
CA PRO A 172 25.41 -42.59 -10.13
C PRO A 172 26.38 -42.13 -9.03
N ASN A 173 26.94 -43.13 -8.36
CA ASN A 173 27.95 -43.05 -7.31
C ASN A 173 29.16 -42.21 -7.77
N VAL A 174 29.50 -41.14 -7.05
CA VAL A 174 30.78 -40.43 -7.21
C VAL A 174 31.43 -40.28 -5.83
N GLU A 175 32.62 -40.86 -5.70
CA GLU A 175 33.52 -40.79 -4.55
C GLU A 175 33.80 -39.35 -4.12
N ASN A 176 33.76 -39.10 -2.80
CA ASN A 176 34.27 -37.88 -2.19
C ASN A 176 35.81 -37.92 -2.10
N PRO A 177 36.54 -36.95 -2.66
CA PRO A 177 37.95 -36.76 -2.34
C PRO A 177 38.12 -36.08 -0.96
N LYS A 178 39.02 -36.64 -0.14
CA LYS A 178 39.50 -36.05 1.13
C LYS A 178 40.15 -34.68 0.91
N LEU A 179 39.85 -33.73 1.80
CA LEU A 179 40.63 -32.49 2.00
C LEU A 179 41.22 -32.47 3.44
N PRO A 180 42.42 -31.92 3.67
CA PRO A 180 43.27 -32.27 4.80
C PRO A 180 42.96 -31.54 6.11
N LYS A 181 43.32 -32.21 7.21
CA LYS A 181 43.29 -31.72 8.60
C LYS A 181 44.27 -30.55 8.79
N LEU A 182 43.84 -29.50 9.49
CA LEU A 182 44.71 -28.53 10.15
C LEU A 182 44.55 -28.69 11.67
N ASP A 183 45.70 -28.84 12.34
CA ASP A 183 45.86 -29.16 13.74
C ASP A 183 45.56 -27.99 14.69
N ILE A 184 45.21 -28.40 15.91
CA ILE A 184 44.69 -27.70 17.08
C ILE A 184 45.79 -26.94 17.86
N GLN A 185 45.39 -25.90 18.61
CA GLN A 185 45.86 -25.56 19.98
C GLN A 185 44.79 -24.64 20.64
N ASP A 186 43.84 -25.09 21.46
CA ASP A 186 43.84 -25.38 22.92
C ASP A 186 44.36 -24.20 23.79
N GLN A 187 43.70 -23.64 24.82
CA GLN A 187 42.78 -24.15 25.88
C GLN A 187 41.94 -22.99 26.56
N PRO A 188 41.38 -23.08 27.81
CA PRO A 188 40.10 -23.72 28.19
C PRO A 188 39.20 -22.83 29.11
N VAL A 189 37.87 -23.01 29.13
CA VAL A 189 37.04 -22.73 30.34
C VAL A 189 35.91 -23.76 30.46
N LYS A 190 35.72 -24.27 31.68
CA LYS A 190 34.84 -25.37 32.13
C LYS A 190 33.39 -24.91 32.48
N PRO A 191 32.45 -25.86 32.70
CA PRO A 191 31.03 -25.75 32.33
C PRO A 191 30.06 -25.47 33.50
N LEU A 192 28.79 -25.18 33.19
CA LEU A 192 27.69 -25.23 34.16
C LEU A 192 26.41 -25.85 33.56
N ASP A 193 26.15 -27.07 34.03
CA ASP A 193 24.89 -27.74 34.37
C ASP A 193 23.73 -27.86 33.36
N SER A 194 23.73 -29.02 32.71
CA SER A 194 22.66 -30.03 32.63
C SER A 194 21.20 -29.63 32.91
N ALA A 195 20.38 -29.68 31.85
CA ALA A 195 19.07 -30.33 31.90
C ALA A 195 18.88 -31.11 30.60
N SER A 196 18.98 -32.43 30.73
CA SER A 196 18.68 -33.45 29.73
C SER A 196 17.18 -33.50 29.42
N CYS A 197 16.79 -33.44 28.15
CA CYS A 197 15.52 -33.95 27.66
C CYS A 197 15.83 -34.87 26.48
N GLU A 198 15.54 -36.15 26.69
CA GLU A 198 15.77 -37.24 25.76
C GLU A 198 14.93 -37.05 24.49
N SER A 199 15.63 -37.13 23.35
CA SER A 199 15.04 -37.27 22.03
C SER A 199 14.35 -38.64 21.94
N SER A 200 13.02 -38.65 21.97
CA SER A 200 12.24 -39.75 21.43
C SER A 200 12.09 -39.54 19.92
N TYR A 201 12.73 -40.42 19.16
CA TYR A 201 12.57 -40.52 17.71
C TYR A 201 11.15 -40.96 17.40
N HIS A 202 10.29 -40.01 17.05
CA HIS A 202 9.12 -40.29 16.22
C HIS A 202 9.43 -39.82 14.80
N ASP A 203 9.67 -40.80 13.94
CA ASP A 203 9.66 -40.67 12.50
C ASP A 203 8.28 -40.17 12.07
N SER A 204 8.21 -38.89 11.72
CA SER A 204 7.04 -38.25 11.14
C SER A 204 7.60 -37.35 10.06
N GLN A 205 7.27 -37.63 8.81
CA GLN A 205 7.63 -36.81 7.65
C GLN A 205 7.31 -35.34 7.95
N ILE A 206 8.34 -34.55 8.24
CA ILE A 206 8.20 -33.10 8.37
C ILE A 206 8.10 -32.58 6.93
N SER A 207 6.87 -32.35 6.48
CA SER A 207 6.64 -31.52 5.29
C SER A 207 7.31 -30.17 5.53
N ALA A 208 8.22 -29.77 4.64
CA ALA A 208 8.93 -28.50 4.78
C ALA A 208 7.92 -27.35 4.70
N ILE A 209 7.71 -26.65 5.83
CA ILE A 209 6.85 -25.47 5.89
C ILE A 209 7.64 -24.30 5.30
N LYS A 210 7.19 -23.81 4.14
CA LYS A 210 7.74 -22.61 3.48
C LYS A 210 7.00 -21.38 4.00
N THR A 211 7.70 -20.28 4.19
CA THR A 211 7.08 -18.98 4.52
C THR A 211 7.03 -18.13 3.25
N ILE A 212 5.88 -17.54 2.97
CA ILE A 212 5.66 -16.54 1.92
C ILE A 212 5.23 -15.23 2.56
N GLU A 213 5.55 -14.09 1.96
CA GLU A 213 5.20 -12.79 2.53
C GLU A 213 4.91 -11.74 1.45
N VAL A 214 4.20 -10.69 1.85
CA VAL A 214 4.05 -9.47 1.05
C VAL A 214 4.92 -8.38 1.66
N LEU A 215 5.77 -7.76 0.85
CA LEU A 215 6.62 -6.67 1.31
C LEU A 215 5.78 -5.42 1.58
N VAL A 216 5.82 -4.95 2.82
CA VAL A 216 5.34 -3.61 3.19
C VAL A 216 6.52 -2.66 3.02
N THR A 217 6.49 -1.75 2.06
CA THR A 217 7.58 -0.77 1.96
C THR A 217 7.46 0.31 3.03
N PRO A 218 8.57 0.90 3.51
CA PRO A 218 8.51 2.05 4.40
C PRO A 218 7.72 3.22 3.80
N LEU A 219 7.78 3.39 2.47
CA LEU A 219 7.05 4.42 1.76
C LEU A 219 5.54 4.16 1.79
N ASP A 220 5.08 2.94 1.51
CA ASP A 220 3.65 2.59 1.60
C ASP A 220 3.11 2.80 3.02
N TYR A 221 3.91 2.44 4.02
CA TYR A 221 3.55 2.69 5.41
C TYR A 221 3.39 4.18 5.72
N ILE A 222 4.38 5.01 5.37
CA ILE A 222 4.30 6.45 5.59
C ILE A 222 3.10 7.05 4.83
N LEU A 223 2.86 6.65 3.58
CA LEU A 223 1.75 7.18 2.79
C LEU A 223 0.38 6.75 3.33
N GLY A 224 0.22 5.49 3.78
CA GLY A 224 -1.01 5.02 4.42
C GLY A 224 -1.28 5.72 5.77
N VAL A 225 -0.23 5.94 6.59
CA VAL A 225 -0.34 6.75 7.81
C VAL A 225 -0.71 8.20 7.51
N ALA A 226 -0.25 8.74 6.38
CA ALA A 226 -0.65 10.08 5.97
C ALA A 226 -2.15 10.15 5.66
N ASP A 227 -2.71 9.13 5.01
CA ASP A 227 -4.15 9.08 4.69
C ASP A 227 -5.03 8.85 5.93
N LEU A 228 -4.56 8.09 6.91
CA LEU A 228 -5.20 7.95 8.23
C LEU A 228 -5.56 9.33 8.83
N THR A 229 -4.69 10.33 8.69
CA THR A 229 -4.95 11.67 9.25
C THR A 229 -6.20 12.33 8.67
N GLY A 230 -6.56 12.01 7.42
CA GLY A 230 -7.80 12.42 6.80
C GLY A 230 -9.01 11.72 7.40
N GLU A 231 -8.90 10.43 7.74
CA GLU A 231 -9.94 9.70 8.47
C GLU A 231 -10.12 10.21 9.91
N ILE A 232 -9.03 10.56 10.59
CA ILE A 232 -9.08 11.18 11.92
C ILE A 232 -9.74 12.56 11.87
N MET A 233 -9.42 13.38 10.86
CA MET A 233 -10.13 14.64 10.62
C MET A 233 -11.63 14.39 10.39
N ARG A 234 -12.01 13.44 9.54
CA ARG A 234 -13.42 13.09 9.31
C ARG A 234 -14.11 12.69 10.61
N LEU A 235 -13.45 11.85 11.42
CA LEU A 235 -13.93 11.42 12.73
C LEU A 235 -14.12 12.60 13.68
N ALA A 236 -13.16 13.53 13.73
CA ALA A 236 -13.23 14.74 14.53
C ALA A 236 -14.45 15.59 14.15
N ILE A 237 -14.60 15.93 12.87
CA ILE A 237 -15.72 16.77 12.41
C ILE A 237 -17.08 16.12 12.70
N ASN A 238 -17.21 14.81 12.48
CA ASN A 238 -18.43 14.08 12.81
C ASN A 238 -18.72 14.06 14.32
N SER A 239 -17.68 14.05 15.14
CA SER A 239 -17.77 13.99 16.60
C SER A 239 -18.07 15.34 17.25
N VAL A 240 -17.90 16.47 16.54
CA VAL A 240 -18.24 17.80 17.09
C VAL A 240 -19.70 17.89 17.56
N LYS A 241 -20.62 17.23 16.83
CA LYS A 241 -22.05 17.20 17.17
C LYS A 241 -22.35 16.60 18.53
N THR A 242 -21.48 15.70 19.01
CA THR A 242 -21.62 15.06 20.32
C THR A 242 -21.28 16.02 21.47
N GLY A 243 -20.53 17.09 21.19
CA GLY A 243 -20.07 18.06 22.18
C GLY A 243 -18.98 17.54 23.12
N ASN A 244 -18.35 16.40 22.82
CA ASN A 244 -17.22 15.88 23.60
C ASN A 244 -15.91 16.59 23.21
N ALA A 245 -15.58 17.66 23.92
CA ALA A 245 -14.37 18.45 23.68
C ALA A 245 -13.08 17.65 23.96
N ASN A 246 -13.06 16.85 25.02
CA ASN A 246 -11.88 16.06 25.39
C ASN A 246 -11.47 15.12 24.26
N PHE A 247 -12.43 14.45 23.63
CA PHE A 247 -12.16 13.56 22.50
C PHE A 247 -11.62 14.31 21.28
N LEU A 248 -12.12 15.52 20.98
CA LEU A 248 -11.59 16.32 19.88
C LEU A 248 -10.15 16.78 20.13
N PHE A 249 -9.81 17.17 21.36
CA PHE A 249 -8.44 17.50 21.72
C PHE A 249 -7.51 16.29 21.57
N GLN A 250 -7.95 15.10 21.98
CA GLN A 250 -7.19 13.86 21.76
C GLN A 250 -6.92 13.58 20.28
N LEU A 251 -7.93 13.74 19.41
CA LEU A 251 -7.76 13.61 17.96
C LEU A 251 -6.77 14.66 17.40
N CYS A 252 -6.91 15.90 17.87
CA CYS A 252 -6.05 17.01 17.46
C CYS A 252 -4.58 16.78 17.85
N ASP A 253 -4.33 16.35 19.09
CA ASP A 253 -2.98 16.11 19.59
C ASP A 253 -2.32 14.93 18.87
N PHE A 254 -3.08 13.85 18.62
CA PHE A 254 -2.60 12.74 17.80
C PHE A 254 -2.22 13.20 16.38
N MET A 255 -3.03 14.04 15.73
CA MET A 255 -2.69 14.60 14.42
C MET A 255 -1.47 15.53 14.45
N ARG A 256 -1.26 16.30 15.54
CA ARG A 256 -0.07 17.13 15.71
C ARG A 256 1.20 16.31 15.83
N GLU A 257 1.17 15.21 16.58
CA GLU A 257 2.30 14.29 16.68
C GLU A 257 2.71 13.74 15.31
N ILE A 258 1.73 13.28 14.52
CA ILE A 258 1.99 12.82 13.16
C ILE A 258 2.52 13.96 12.29
N HIS A 259 1.91 15.14 12.31
CA HIS A 259 2.37 16.29 11.53
C HIS A 259 3.81 16.70 11.85
N ASN A 260 4.17 16.74 13.13
CA ASN A 260 5.54 17.06 13.56
C ASN A 260 6.54 16.00 13.08
N ALA A 261 6.16 14.71 13.14
CA ALA A 261 6.98 13.65 12.56
C ALA A 261 7.12 13.81 11.04
N PHE A 262 6.06 14.20 10.32
CA PHE A 262 6.12 14.39 8.87
C PHE A 262 6.98 15.57 8.43
N ILE A 263 6.99 16.66 9.20
CA ILE A 263 7.92 17.79 8.97
C ILE A 263 9.37 17.30 9.04
N SER A 264 9.69 16.38 9.97
CA SER A 264 11.06 15.88 10.15
C SER A 264 11.62 15.12 8.93
N PHE A 265 10.76 14.60 8.04
CA PHE A 265 11.22 13.95 6.80
C PHE A 265 11.80 14.95 5.79
N GLY A 266 11.46 16.24 5.87
CA GLY A 266 11.89 17.23 4.87
C GLY A 266 11.40 16.92 3.45
N ASN A 267 12.19 17.33 2.44
CA ASN A 267 11.80 17.27 1.03
C ASN A 267 12.32 16.01 0.30
N ILE A 268 12.22 14.82 0.91
CA ILE A 268 12.77 13.57 0.33
C ILE A 268 11.94 13.04 -0.85
N HIS A 269 10.62 12.95 -0.68
CA HIS A 269 9.74 12.33 -1.67
C HIS A 269 8.56 13.25 -2.02
N ARG A 270 8.27 13.36 -3.33
CA ARG A 270 7.22 14.26 -3.85
C ARG A 270 5.84 13.94 -3.24
N GLU A 271 5.54 12.67 -3.04
CA GLU A 271 4.25 12.26 -2.48
C GLU A 271 4.15 12.56 -0.99
N ILE A 272 5.24 12.38 -0.22
CA ILE A 272 5.29 12.76 1.20
C ILE A 272 5.04 14.26 1.33
N ARG A 273 5.69 15.09 0.50
CA ARG A 273 5.46 16.54 0.48
C ARG A 273 4.01 16.90 0.16
N ARG A 274 3.40 16.25 -0.84
CA ARG A 274 1.99 16.46 -1.18
C ARG A 274 1.07 16.09 0.00
N LYS A 275 1.33 14.94 0.63
CA LYS A 275 0.57 14.47 1.78
C LYS A 275 0.74 15.40 3.00
N LEU A 276 1.93 15.94 3.23
CA LEU A 276 2.18 16.92 4.30
C LEU A 276 1.30 18.17 4.13
N ASN A 277 1.17 18.70 2.91
CA ASN A 277 0.27 19.83 2.65
C ASN A 277 -1.20 19.49 2.97
N VAL A 278 -1.66 18.28 2.62
CA VAL A 278 -3.03 17.81 2.91
C VAL A 278 -3.22 17.58 4.42
N LEU A 279 -2.20 17.05 5.10
CA LEU A 279 -2.19 16.86 6.55
C LEU A 279 -2.28 18.20 7.27
N GLN A 280 -1.51 19.21 6.86
CA GLN A 280 -1.57 20.55 7.44
C GLN A 280 -2.97 21.17 7.31
N GLN A 281 -3.61 21.02 6.15
CA GLN A 281 -4.98 21.49 5.95
C GLN A 281 -5.99 20.73 6.82
N SER A 282 -5.82 19.41 6.94
CA SER A 282 -6.66 18.56 7.78
C SER A 282 -6.52 18.92 9.26
N LEU A 283 -5.30 19.15 9.73
CA LEU A 283 -5.00 19.59 11.10
C LEU A 283 -5.63 20.94 11.39
N LYS A 284 -5.49 21.93 10.49
CA LYS A 284 -6.10 23.26 10.66
C LYS A 284 -7.63 23.19 10.83
N LYS A 285 -8.29 22.26 10.13
CA LYS A 285 -9.75 22.02 10.29
C LYS A 285 -10.09 21.47 11.68
N VAL A 286 -9.32 20.50 12.18
CA VAL A 286 -9.55 19.93 13.52
C VAL A 286 -9.24 20.95 14.62
N GLU A 287 -8.17 21.73 14.48
CA GLU A 287 -7.85 22.81 15.42
C GLU A 287 -8.95 23.88 15.46
N THR A 288 -9.48 24.26 14.30
CA THR A 288 -10.62 25.19 14.20
C THR A 288 -11.86 24.61 14.88
N ALA A 289 -12.11 23.31 14.75
CA ALA A 289 -13.21 22.64 15.42
C ALA A 289 -13.03 22.64 16.95
N CYS A 290 -11.82 22.35 17.44
CA CYS A 290 -11.48 22.40 18.87
C CYS A 290 -11.67 23.81 19.44
N TYR A 291 -11.13 24.83 18.76
CA TYR A 291 -11.29 26.24 19.11
C TYR A 291 -12.77 26.64 19.19
N THR A 292 -13.54 26.27 18.16
CA THR A 292 -14.96 26.60 18.08
C THR A 292 -15.75 25.94 19.21
N LEU A 293 -15.50 24.66 19.51
CA LEU A 293 -16.21 23.99 20.59
C LEU A 293 -15.84 24.54 21.98
N GLN A 294 -14.57 24.85 22.22
CA GLN A 294 -14.10 25.30 23.51
C GLN A 294 -14.55 26.73 23.85
N ILE A 295 -14.42 27.66 22.88
CA ILE A 295 -14.70 29.08 23.13
C ILE A 295 -16.16 29.41 22.83
N ARG A 296 -16.68 28.92 21.69
CA ARG A 296 -18.05 29.22 21.25
C ARG A 296 -19.10 28.21 21.75
N GLY A 297 -18.71 27.13 22.42
CA GLY A 297 -19.65 26.23 23.11
C GLY A 297 -20.49 26.92 24.20
N SER A 298 -20.02 28.07 24.68
CA SER A 298 -20.69 28.97 25.62
C SER A 298 -21.70 29.93 24.96
N GLU A 299 -21.56 30.18 23.65
CA GLU A 299 -22.26 31.27 22.93
C GLU A 299 -23.16 30.77 21.78
N ILE A 300 -22.82 29.64 21.14
CA ILE A 300 -23.52 29.11 19.96
C ILE A 300 -24.25 27.80 20.32
N PRO A 301 -25.55 27.67 20.01
CA PRO A 301 -26.30 26.43 20.22
C PRO A 301 -25.64 25.24 19.52
N LYS A 302 -25.50 24.11 20.24
CA LYS A 302 -24.77 22.91 19.77
C LYS A 302 -25.18 22.40 18.38
N HIS A 303 -26.44 22.59 17.98
CA HIS A 303 -26.95 22.18 16.66
C HIS A 303 -26.39 23.02 15.49
N MET A 304 -25.99 24.28 15.71
CA MET A 304 -25.45 25.18 14.70
C MET A 304 -23.94 25.00 14.46
N LEU A 305 -23.23 24.34 15.40
CA LEU A 305 -21.77 24.17 15.34
C LEU A 305 -21.32 23.36 14.12
N ALA A 306 -22.10 22.34 13.74
CA ALA A 306 -21.80 21.52 12.58
C ALA A 306 -21.93 22.28 11.26
N ASP A 307 -22.84 23.24 11.16
CA ASP A 307 -23.07 24.04 9.94
C ASP A 307 -22.00 25.13 9.74
N VAL A 308 -21.47 25.66 10.85
CA VAL A 308 -20.31 26.58 10.84
C VAL A 308 -19.05 25.86 10.38
N LEU A 309 -18.82 24.63 10.86
CA LEU A 309 -17.61 23.86 10.54
C LEU A 309 -17.67 23.14 9.20
N SER A 310 -18.87 22.82 8.70
CA SER A 310 -19.07 22.26 7.35
C SER A 310 -19.03 23.31 6.24
N GLY A 311 -18.83 24.59 6.57
CA GLY A 311 -18.66 25.68 5.60
C GLY A 311 -19.97 26.16 4.94
N LYS A 312 -21.14 25.69 5.39
CA LYS A 312 -22.45 26.10 4.82
C LYS A 312 -22.90 27.51 5.18
N THR A 313 -22.21 28.19 6.11
CA THR A 313 -22.56 29.54 6.59
C THR A 313 -21.45 30.57 6.40
N MET A 314 -20.37 30.24 5.69
CA MET A 314 -19.25 31.16 5.45
C MET A 314 -19.49 32.06 4.23
N ASP A 315 -20.56 32.86 4.28
CA ASP A 315 -20.77 33.99 3.35
C ASP A 315 -21.01 35.29 4.16
N GLY A 316 -20.23 35.45 5.24
CA GLY A 316 -20.23 36.62 6.12
C GLY A 316 -18.82 37.20 6.28
N PRO A 317 -18.69 38.53 6.51
CA PRO A 317 -17.53 39.32 6.07
C PRO A 317 -16.29 39.24 6.98
N VAL A 318 -16.10 38.15 7.75
CA VAL A 318 -15.15 38.14 8.90
C VAL A 318 -13.87 37.35 8.65
N TYR A 319 -13.75 36.62 7.54
CA TYR A 319 -12.47 36.02 7.14
C TYR A 319 -12.02 36.63 5.81
N ARG A 320 -11.36 37.80 5.88
CA ARG A 320 -10.35 38.11 4.86
C ARG A 320 -9.06 37.40 5.26
N ASP A 321 -8.54 36.61 4.35
CA ASP A 321 -7.24 35.99 4.40
C ASP A 321 -6.17 37.01 4.82
N PHE A 322 -5.39 36.67 5.86
CA PHE A 322 -4.21 37.42 6.28
C PHE A 322 -2.91 36.89 5.66
N ASP A 323 -3.00 35.96 4.70
CA ASP A 323 -1.84 35.31 4.08
C ASP A 323 -1.83 35.48 2.54
N GLN A 324 -1.94 36.72 2.06
CA GLN A 324 -1.61 37.09 0.67
C GLN A 324 -0.80 38.39 0.63
N ASP A 325 0.40 38.36 1.19
CA ASP A 325 1.45 39.33 0.85
C ASP A 325 2.76 38.54 0.68
N GLU A 326 2.88 37.77 -0.42
CA GLU A 326 4.20 37.46 -0.96
C GLU A 326 4.65 38.65 -1.83
N PRO A 327 5.85 39.20 -1.61
CA PRO A 327 6.37 40.27 -2.46
C PRO A 327 6.72 39.70 -3.84
N GLN A 328 6.12 40.28 -4.88
CA GLN A 328 6.57 40.07 -6.25
C GLN A 328 7.89 40.82 -6.45
N ASP A 329 8.98 40.07 -6.59
CA ASP A 329 10.25 40.61 -7.07
C ASP A 329 10.08 41.18 -8.50
N GLN A 330 10.52 42.42 -8.70
CA GLN A 330 10.79 43.05 -9.99
C GLN A 330 12.25 42.87 -10.38
#